data_AF-A0A5C6SBX3-F1
#
_entry.id   AF-A0A5C6SBX3-F1
#
_cell.length_a   1.000
_cell.length_b   1.000
_cell.length_c   1.000
_cell.angle_alpha   90.00
_cell.angle_beta   90.00
_cell.angle_gamma   90.00
#
_symmetry.space_group_name_H-M   'P 1'
#
loop_
_entity.id
_entity.type
_entity.pdbx_description
1 polymer ?
#
loop_
_entity_poly.entity_id
_entity_poly.type
_entity_poly.pdbx_seq_one_letter_code
_entity_poly.pdbx_strand_id
1 'polypeptide(L)'
;MLPDGLEALRRELGLGDVMGLIERTARWVDPRTFEYLSVWYPEHARRALFYKANWSEPQMNRNRQTGAIIHKFEGNIHANKALTLALGLRAGERPNWSCCHIWGVDDAAYQISNAVVQDRRFFSCVANMVLLPTPLKAFTDVMTEVKMMLRVCALQLYGWSCDHEEVADNARQVAEWSDWGAYPESWPKPDRPSLPLGTAKFSARIKDAADRRKAVIRKDLASAGPHYPRDDVLKVLDYWNISL
;
A
#
# COMPACT_ATOMS: atom_id res chain seq x y z
N MET A 1 27.99 -21.15 16.61
CA MET A 1 27.18 -20.82 15.41
C MET A 1 26.53 -19.47 15.67
N LEU A 2 26.58 -18.53 14.71
CA LEU A 2 25.89 -17.25 14.87
C LEU A 2 24.36 -17.53 14.88
N PRO A 3 23.58 -17.03 15.86
CA PRO A 3 22.14 -17.22 15.86
C PRO A 3 21.50 -16.51 14.66
N ASP A 4 20.30 -16.95 14.28
CA ASP A 4 19.49 -16.21 13.30
C ASP A 4 19.30 -14.76 13.76
N GLY A 5 19.31 -13.82 12.81
CA GLY A 5 19.25 -12.39 13.12
C GLY A 5 17.95 -11.98 13.81
N LEU A 6 16.83 -12.61 13.47
CA LEU A 6 15.54 -12.35 14.13
C LEU A 6 15.50 -12.97 15.52
N GLU A 7 16.08 -14.15 15.72
CA GLU A 7 16.21 -14.73 17.06
C GLU A 7 17.07 -13.86 17.99
N ALA A 8 18.19 -13.34 17.47
CA ALA A 8 19.03 -12.40 18.21
C ALA A 8 18.26 -11.13 18.57
N LEU A 9 17.51 -10.56 17.62
CA LEU A 9 16.72 -9.35 17.84
C LEU A 9 15.57 -9.58 18.83
N ARG A 10 14.86 -10.71 18.76
CA ARG A 10 13.73 -11.05 19.65
C ARG A 10 14.14 -11.15 21.13
N ARG A 11 15.42 -11.36 21.43
CA ARG A 11 15.96 -11.36 22.80
C ARG A 11 16.07 -9.95 23.40
N GLU A 12 16.20 -8.94 22.54
CA GLU A 12 16.44 -7.55 22.93
C GLU A 12 15.19 -6.67 22.73
N LEU A 13 14.34 -7.03 21.76
CA LEU A 13 13.17 -6.26 21.36
C LEU A 13 11.99 -7.21 21.11
N GLY A 14 11.02 -7.21 22.02
CA GLY A 14 9.85 -8.07 21.93
C GLY A 14 8.88 -7.63 20.83
N LEU A 15 7.98 -8.52 20.41
CA LEU A 15 6.95 -8.20 19.42
C LEU A 15 6.06 -7.03 19.89
N GLY A 16 5.71 -6.98 21.18
CA GLY A 16 4.95 -5.88 21.77
C GLY A 16 5.68 -4.52 21.68
N ASP A 17 7.01 -4.50 21.83
CA ASP A 17 7.80 -3.27 21.70
C ASP A 17 7.79 -2.75 20.26
N VAL A 18 7.98 -3.66 19.29
CA VAL A 18 7.88 -3.35 17.85
C VAL A 18 6.50 -2.81 17.52
N MET A 19 5.45 -3.50 17.96
CA MET A 19 4.07 -3.10 17.69
C MET A 19 3.71 -1.77 18.36
N GLY A 20 4.21 -1.49 19.57
CA GLY A 20 4.04 -0.20 20.23
C GLY A 20 4.75 0.94 19.49
N LEU A 21 5.93 0.71 18.92
CA LEU A 21 6.60 1.69 18.06
C LEU A 21 5.76 1.97 16.80
N ILE A 22 5.25 0.92 16.15
CA ILE A 22 4.38 1.05 14.97
C ILE A 22 3.08 1.78 15.33
N GLU A 23 2.43 1.44 16.44
CA GLU A 23 1.20 2.07 16.90
C GLU A 23 1.31 3.60 16.99
N ARG A 24 2.39 4.08 17.64
CA ARG A 24 2.60 5.52 17.88
C ARG A 24 3.04 6.28 16.62
N THR A 25 3.68 5.59 15.68
CA THR A 25 4.36 6.25 14.55
C THR A 25 3.70 6.02 13.20
N ALA A 26 2.96 4.93 12.99
CA ALA A 26 2.28 4.66 11.75
C ALA A 26 1.30 5.78 11.38
N ARG A 27 1.11 6.03 10.09
CA ARG A 27 0.02 6.88 9.59
C ARG A 27 -0.91 6.06 8.72
N TRP A 28 -2.18 6.12 9.08
CA TRP A 28 -3.29 5.43 8.43
C TRP A 28 -4.18 6.44 7.72
N VAL A 29 -4.84 5.99 6.66
CA VAL A 29 -5.81 6.79 5.92
C VAL A 29 -7.17 6.69 6.63
N ASP A 30 -7.88 7.80 6.78
CA ASP A 30 -9.25 7.79 7.34
C ASP A 30 -10.19 6.95 6.45
N PRO A 31 -11.06 6.10 7.02
CA PRO A 31 -12.01 5.28 6.25
C PRO A 31 -12.83 6.08 5.25
N ARG A 32 -13.19 7.33 5.56
CA ARG A 32 -13.92 8.21 4.63
C ARG A 32 -13.09 8.59 3.40
N THR A 33 -11.77 8.69 3.54
CA THR A 33 -10.87 8.89 2.39
C THR A 33 -10.85 7.64 1.51
N PHE A 34 -10.82 6.46 2.13
CA PHE A 34 -10.87 5.18 1.41
C PHE A 34 -12.19 4.99 0.65
N GLU A 35 -13.33 5.27 1.30
CA GLU A 35 -14.65 5.27 0.66
C GLU A 35 -14.73 6.28 -0.49
N TYR A 36 -14.10 7.46 -0.34
CA TYR A 36 -14.13 8.49 -1.37
C TYR A 36 -13.34 8.12 -2.63
N LEU A 37 -12.16 7.52 -2.44
CA LEU A 37 -11.31 7.01 -3.51
C LEU A 37 -10.36 5.93 -2.96
N SER A 38 -10.75 4.66 -3.11
CA SER A 38 -10.01 3.51 -2.61
C SER A 38 -8.71 3.28 -3.38
N VAL A 39 -8.76 3.35 -4.72
CA VAL A 39 -7.62 3.19 -5.63
C VAL A 39 -7.36 4.48 -6.40
N TRP A 40 -6.15 5.01 -6.28
CA TRP A 40 -5.81 6.33 -6.85
C TRP A 40 -5.21 6.26 -8.25
N TYR A 41 -4.52 5.18 -8.59
CA TYR A 41 -3.85 5.02 -9.88
C TYR A 41 -4.17 3.63 -10.46
N PRO A 42 -5.43 3.40 -10.88
CA PRO A 42 -5.86 2.12 -11.46
C PRO A 42 -5.10 1.75 -12.74
N GLU A 43 -4.46 2.72 -13.40
CA GLU A 43 -3.68 2.53 -14.61
C GLU A 43 -2.26 1.98 -14.37
N HIS A 44 -1.82 1.91 -13.11
CA HIS A 44 -0.48 1.49 -12.73
C HIS A 44 -0.47 0.22 -11.89
N ALA A 45 0.58 -0.57 -12.05
CA ALA A 45 0.89 -1.76 -11.27
C ALA A 45 2.41 -1.94 -11.20
N ARG A 46 2.92 -2.60 -10.16
CA ARG A 46 4.36 -2.89 -10.04
C ARG A 46 4.84 -3.68 -11.25
N ARG A 47 6.06 -3.39 -11.73
CA ARG A 47 6.67 -3.96 -12.95
C ARG A 47 5.94 -3.66 -14.26
N ALA A 48 4.84 -2.89 -14.25
CA ALA A 48 4.29 -2.36 -15.49
C ALA A 48 5.27 -1.34 -16.11
N LEU A 49 5.24 -1.21 -17.43
CA LEU A 49 6.02 -0.18 -18.13
C LEU A 49 5.58 1.22 -17.69
N PHE A 50 6.55 2.11 -17.50
CA PHE A 50 6.24 3.54 -17.46
C PHE A 50 6.04 4.04 -18.88
N TYR A 51 5.06 4.93 -19.04
CA TYR A 51 4.80 5.62 -20.29
C TYR A 51 5.04 7.12 -20.14
N LYS A 52 5.23 7.81 -21.27
CA LYS A 52 5.12 9.28 -21.29
C LYS A 52 3.75 9.71 -20.73
N ALA A 53 3.66 10.97 -20.30
CA ALA A 53 2.47 11.48 -19.61
C ALA A 53 1.16 11.34 -20.40
N ASN A 54 1.23 11.29 -21.74
CA ASN A 54 0.08 11.10 -22.63
C ASN A 54 -0.09 9.65 -23.09
N TRP A 55 0.63 8.67 -22.53
CA TRP A 55 0.55 7.26 -22.91
C TRP A 55 0.88 6.97 -24.39
N SER A 56 1.70 7.82 -25.02
CA SER A 56 2.08 7.64 -26.43
C SER A 56 3.14 6.57 -26.66
N GLU A 57 4.10 6.43 -25.74
CA GLU A 57 5.17 5.43 -25.82
C GLU A 57 5.79 5.14 -24.45
N PRO A 58 6.42 3.96 -24.26
CA PRO A 58 7.15 3.64 -23.04
C PRO A 58 8.32 4.60 -22.77
N GLN A 59 8.62 4.84 -21.50
CA GLN A 59 9.82 5.54 -21.07
C GLN A 59 11.02 4.59 -21.04
N MET A 60 12.16 5.10 -21.47
CA MET A 60 13.44 4.40 -21.43
C MET A 60 14.33 4.96 -20.33
N ASN A 61 15.10 4.09 -19.68
CA ASN A 61 16.18 4.44 -18.77
C ASN A 61 17.51 4.11 -19.44
N ARG A 62 18.44 5.07 -19.45
CA ARG A 62 19.79 4.87 -19.96
C ARG A 62 20.75 4.76 -18.79
N ASN A 63 21.40 3.61 -18.66
CA ASN A 63 22.47 3.44 -17.68
C ASN A 63 23.64 4.37 -18.07
N ARG A 64 24.03 5.27 -17.17
CA ARG A 64 25.08 6.27 -17.43
C ARG A 64 26.49 5.66 -17.55
N GLN A 65 26.72 4.50 -16.95
CA GLN A 65 28.02 3.82 -16.96
C GLN A 65 28.15 2.88 -18.17
N THR A 66 27.12 2.07 -18.45
CA THR A 66 27.19 1.05 -19.51
C THR A 66 26.61 1.52 -20.84
N GLY A 67 25.89 2.65 -20.86
CA GLY A 67 25.19 3.16 -22.03
C GLY A 67 23.93 2.37 -22.41
N ALA A 68 23.66 1.24 -21.76
CA ALA A 68 22.52 0.37 -22.04
C ALA A 68 21.19 1.12 -21.85
N ILE A 69 20.26 0.90 -22.78
CA ILE A 69 18.93 1.50 -22.78
C ILE A 69 17.92 0.38 -22.52
N ILE A 70 17.19 0.49 -21.41
CA ILE A 70 16.16 -0.47 -21.03
C ILE A 70 14.84 0.28 -20.76
N HIS A 71 13.73 -0.44 -20.82
CA HIS A 71 12.46 0.14 -20.41
C HIS A 71 12.47 0.50 -18.93
N LYS A 72 11.84 1.62 -18.59
CA LYS A 72 11.60 2.01 -17.20
C LYS A 72 10.34 1.31 -16.70
N PHE A 73 10.41 0.72 -15.52
CA PHE A 73 9.31 -0.03 -14.92
C PHE A 73 8.83 0.62 -13.61
N GLU A 74 7.56 0.43 -13.29
CA GLU A 74 6.94 0.87 -12.04
C GLU A 74 7.52 0.10 -10.84
N GLY A 75 8.12 0.86 -9.91
CA GLY A 75 8.81 0.36 -8.73
C GLY A 75 8.13 0.65 -7.39
N ASN A 76 6.94 1.28 -7.39
CA ASN A 76 6.09 1.78 -6.27
C ASN A 76 5.94 3.31 -6.23
N ILE A 77 6.24 4.02 -7.30
CA ILE A 77 6.11 5.49 -7.39
C ILE A 77 4.65 5.89 -7.22
N HIS A 78 3.73 5.28 -7.98
CA HIS A 78 2.32 5.65 -7.93
C HIS A 78 1.60 5.17 -6.67
N ALA A 79 1.96 4.00 -6.14
CA ALA A 79 1.50 3.55 -4.81
C ALA A 79 1.90 4.56 -3.72
N ASN A 80 3.17 4.99 -3.72
CA ASN A 80 3.65 5.97 -2.75
C ASN A 80 2.96 7.34 -2.93
N LYS A 81 2.74 7.76 -4.17
CA LYS A 81 2.00 9.00 -4.48
C LYS A 81 0.54 8.92 -4.01
N ALA A 82 -0.12 7.77 -4.18
CA ALA A 82 -1.48 7.53 -3.70
C ALA A 82 -1.56 7.73 -2.18
N LEU A 83 -0.74 6.98 -1.43
CA LEU A 83 -0.73 7.08 0.04
C LEU A 83 -0.38 8.49 0.51
N THR A 84 0.62 9.13 -0.11
CA THR A 84 1.02 10.51 0.23
C THR A 84 -0.16 11.48 0.12
N LEU A 85 -0.91 11.42 -0.99
CA LEU A 85 -2.04 12.31 -1.23
C LEU A 85 -3.25 11.96 -0.35
N ALA A 86 -3.52 10.67 -0.14
CA ALA A 86 -4.59 10.19 0.74
C ALA A 86 -4.37 10.56 2.22
N LEU A 87 -3.12 10.72 2.64
CA LEU A 87 -2.77 11.26 3.96
C LEU A 87 -2.78 12.80 4.03
N GLY A 88 -3.10 13.48 2.93
CA GLY A 88 -3.10 14.94 2.86
C GLY A 88 -1.70 15.56 2.80
N LEU A 89 -0.68 14.78 2.45
CA LEU A 89 0.72 15.20 2.43
C LEU A 89 1.21 15.55 1.01
N ARG A 90 2.43 16.08 0.94
CA ARG A 90 3.26 16.28 -0.27
C ARG A 90 4.54 15.47 -0.11
N ALA A 91 5.19 15.15 -1.23
CA ALA A 91 6.42 14.37 -1.23
C ALA A 91 7.51 14.94 -0.31
N GLY A 92 7.66 16.27 -0.27
CA GLY A 92 8.64 16.95 0.60
C GLY A 92 8.25 17.00 2.10
N GLU A 93 7.02 16.68 2.46
CA GLU A 93 6.53 16.74 3.86
C GLU A 93 6.78 15.43 4.63
N ARG A 94 7.42 14.42 4.01
CA ARG A 94 7.63 13.09 4.62
C ARG A 94 9.07 12.56 4.50
N PRO A 95 10.10 13.31 4.93
CA PRO A 95 11.48 12.81 4.96
C PRO A 95 11.60 11.61 5.92
N ASN A 96 12.32 10.56 5.50
CA ASN A 96 12.51 9.32 6.29
C ASN A 96 11.20 8.55 6.58
N TRP A 97 10.18 8.72 5.73
CA TRP A 97 8.97 7.91 5.75
C TRP A 97 8.87 7.04 4.51
N SER A 98 8.42 5.81 4.70
CA SER A 98 8.24 4.82 3.65
C SER A 98 6.79 4.35 3.59
N CYS A 99 6.30 4.18 2.37
CA CYS A 99 5.04 3.51 2.08
C CYS A 99 5.29 2.00 2.11
N CYS A 100 4.50 1.27 2.89
CA CYS A 100 4.55 -0.19 2.96
C CYS A 100 3.22 -0.79 2.50
N HIS A 101 3.28 -1.76 1.59
CA HIS A 101 2.13 -2.60 1.24
C HIS A 101 1.97 -3.70 2.28
N ILE A 102 0.77 -3.85 2.82
CA ILE A 102 0.51 -4.83 3.90
C ILE A 102 0.05 -6.19 3.35
N TRP A 103 -0.53 -6.23 2.15
CA TRP A 103 -0.82 -7.45 1.41
C TRP A 103 0.22 -7.74 0.33
N GLY A 104 0.56 -9.01 0.21
CA GLY A 104 1.59 -9.52 -0.67
C GLY A 104 2.13 -10.84 -0.18
N VAL A 105 2.69 -11.63 -1.08
CA VAL A 105 3.31 -12.93 -0.74
C VAL A 105 4.38 -12.71 0.32
N ASP A 106 4.25 -13.41 1.45
CA ASP A 106 5.19 -13.38 2.54
C ASP A 106 6.34 -14.34 2.23
N ASP A 107 7.36 -13.82 1.55
CA ASP A 107 8.56 -14.56 1.21
C ASP A 107 9.79 -13.87 1.79
N ALA A 108 10.26 -14.38 2.93
CA ALA A 108 11.45 -13.90 3.61
C ALA A 108 12.73 -14.03 2.77
N ALA A 109 12.73 -14.92 1.77
CA ALA A 109 13.85 -15.12 0.85
C ALA A 109 13.75 -14.23 -0.41
N TYR A 110 12.66 -13.47 -0.58
CA TYR A 110 12.40 -12.58 -1.73
C TYR A 110 12.52 -13.25 -3.11
N GLN A 111 12.26 -14.56 -3.18
CA GLN A 111 12.32 -15.37 -4.40
C GLN A 111 11.04 -15.30 -5.22
N ILE A 112 9.88 -15.10 -4.57
CA ILE A 112 8.57 -15.06 -5.20
C ILE A 112 8.20 -13.62 -5.55
N SER A 113 7.76 -13.40 -6.78
CA SER A 113 7.23 -12.11 -7.17
C SER A 113 5.89 -11.86 -6.49
N ASN A 114 5.78 -10.76 -5.74
CA ASN A 114 4.52 -10.37 -5.12
C ASN A 114 3.48 -10.01 -6.21
N ALA A 115 2.53 -10.91 -6.50
CA ALA A 115 1.52 -10.68 -7.53
C ALA A 115 0.44 -9.68 -7.09
N VAL A 116 0.18 -9.56 -5.78
CA VAL A 116 -0.79 -8.60 -5.23
C VAL A 116 -0.49 -7.17 -5.69
N VAL A 117 0.79 -6.76 -5.65
CA VAL A 117 1.20 -5.41 -6.10
C VAL A 117 1.36 -5.30 -7.62
N GLN A 118 1.26 -6.41 -8.36
CA GLN A 118 1.18 -6.42 -9.83
C GLN A 118 -0.29 -6.37 -10.30
N ASP A 119 -1.23 -6.67 -9.41
CA ASP A 119 -2.65 -6.43 -9.64
C ASP A 119 -3.00 -4.94 -9.39
N ARG A 120 -3.57 -4.31 -10.42
CA ARG A 120 -3.97 -2.89 -10.39
C ARG A 120 -5.06 -2.61 -9.34
N ARG A 121 -5.86 -3.62 -9.00
CA ARG A 121 -6.89 -3.52 -7.95
C ARG A 121 -6.27 -3.20 -6.60
N PHE A 122 -5.08 -3.74 -6.30
CA PHE A 122 -4.49 -3.65 -4.96
C PHE A 122 -3.23 -2.80 -4.90
N PHE A 123 -2.59 -2.51 -6.05
CA PHE A 123 -1.31 -1.79 -6.11
C PHE A 123 -1.35 -0.39 -5.50
N SER A 124 -2.35 0.42 -5.85
CA SER A 124 -2.50 1.78 -5.32
C SER A 124 -3.72 1.95 -4.41
N CYS A 125 -4.20 0.82 -3.85
CA CYS A 125 -5.26 0.79 -2.87
C CYS A 125 -4.76 1.31 -1.52
N VAL A 126 -5.39 2.36 -0.99
CA VAL A 126 -4.96 2.99 0.27
C VAL A 126 -5.21 2.12 1.50
N ALA A 127 -6.18 1.20 1.45
CA ALA A 127 -6.40 0.20 2.50
C ALA A 127 -5.32 -0.89 2.51
N ASN A 128 -4.57 -1.06 1.41
CA ASN A 128 -3.43 -1.96 1.32
C ASN A 128 -2.10 -1.29 1.73
N MET A 129 -2.12 -0.06 2.25
CA MET A 129 -0.88 0.67 2.52
C MET A 129 -0.90 1.38 3.87
N VAL A 130 0.28 1.43 4.49
CA VAL A 130 0.54 2.20 5.71
C VAL A 130 1.83 3.01 5.53
N LEU A 131 1.87 4.22 6.11
CA LEU A 131 3.09 5.03 6.11
C LEU A 131 3.83 4.80 7.42
N LEU A 132 5.11 4.43 7.33
CA LEU A 132 5.95 4.11 8.48
C LEU A 132 7.25 4.92 8.43
N PRO A 133 7.86 5.24 9.58
CA PRO A 133 9.27 5.60 9.62
C PRO A 133 10.10 4.53 8.88
N THR A 134 11.01 4.96 8.01
CA THR A 134 11.77 4.06 7.13
C THR A 134 12.43 2.88 7.87
N PRO A 135 13.04 3.04 9.06
CA PRO A 135 13.60 1.90 9.79
C PRO A 135 12.57 0.83 10.16
N LEU A 136 11.33 1.23 10.48
CA LEU A 136 10.28 0.28 10.86
C LEU A 136 9.76 -0.56 9.70
N LYS A 137 10.02 -0.13 8.45
CA LYS A 137 9.68 -0.91 7.26
C LYS A 137 10.35 -2.29 7.27
N ALA A 138 11.57 -2.40 7.80
CA ALA A 138 12.26 -3.68 7.86
C ALA A 138 11.43 -4.73 8.60
N PHE A 139 10.83 -4.36 9.74
CA PHE A 139 9.94 -5.25 10.50
C PHE A 139 8.76 -5.74 9.66
N THR A 140 8.15 -4.86 8.87
CA THR A 140 7.02 -5.26 8.01
C THR A 140 7.43 -6.14 6.84
N ASP A 141 8.69 -6.07 6.41
CA ASP A 141 9.21 -6.88 5.30
C ASP A 141 9.64 -8.29 5.77
N VAL A 142 10.14 -8.44 7.01
CA VAL A 142 10.73 -9.72 7.48
C VAL A 142 10.00 -10.41 8.65
N MET A 143 9.14 -9.70 9.41
CA MET A 143 8.37 -10.30 10.51
C MET A 143 6.90 -10.49 10.10
N THR A 144 6.52 -11.73 9.84
CA THR A 144 5.16 -12.08 9.40
C THR A 144 4.10 -11.70 10.44
N GLU A 145 4.41 -11.83 11.74
CA GLU A 145 3.49 -11.47 12.82
C GLU A 145 3.13 -9.98 12.80
N VAL A 146 4.12 -9.11 12.54
CA VAL A 146 3.91 -7.66 12.41
C VAL A 146 2.98 -7.36 11.23
N LYS A 147 3.25 -7.97 10.08
CA LYS A 147 2.44 -7.76 8.86
C LYS A 147 1.02 -8.30 9.01
N MET A 148 0.84 -9.41 9.70
CA MET A 148 -0.49 -9.95 10.03
C MET A 148 -1.30 -8.98 10.89
N MET A 149 -0.72 -8.40 11.95
CA MET A 149 -1.44 -7.41 12.76
C MET A 149 -1.80 -6.14 11.98
N LEU A 150 -0.95 -5.71 11.03
CA LEU A 150 -1.28 -4.60 10.12
C LEU A 150 -2.47 -4.95 9.21
N ARG A 151 -2.54 -6.18 8.69
CA ARG A 151 -3.68 -6.65 7.90
C ARG A 151 -4.96 -6.72 8.72
N VAL A 152 -4.88 -7.21 9.96
CA VAL A 152 -6.01 -7.21 10.90
C VAL A 152 -6.49 -5.78 11.18
N CYS A 153 -5.57 -4.84 11.43
CA CYS A 153 -5.92 -3.43 11.58
C CYS A 153 -6.65 -2.88 10.34
N ALA A 154 -6.17 -3.19 9.13
CA ALA A 154 -6.84 -2.77 7.90
C ALA A 154 -8.24 -3.40 7.74
N LEU A 155 -8.41 -4.68 8.08
CA LEU A 155 -9.73 -5.33 8.08
C LEU A 155 -10.68 -4.61 9.03
N GLN A 156 -10.26 -4.37 10.27
CA GLN A 156 -11.13 -3.74 11.28
C GLN A 156 -11.37 -2.25 11.01
N LEU A 157 -10.42 -1.55 10.36
CA LEU A 157 -10.53 -0.12 10.04
C LEU A 157 -11.37 0.15 8.80
N TYR A 158 -11.22 -0.66 7.74
CA TYR A 158 -11.83 -0.41 6.43
C TYR A 158 -12.92 -1.42 6.06
N GLY A 159 -13.11 -2.47 6.85
CA GLY A 159 -13.99 -3.58 6.48
C GLY A 159 -13.46 -4.39 5.29
N TRP A 160 -12.16 -4.28 4.97
CA TRP A 160 -11.59 -4.85 3.75
C TRP A 160 -10.39 -5.75 4.04
N SER A 161 -10.37 -6.91 3.38
CA SER A 161 -9.23 -7.81 3.26
C SER A 161 -8.97 -8.10 1.78
N CYS A 162 -7.70 -8.33 1.43
CA CYS A 162 -7.34 -8.67 0.05
C CYS A 162 -7.92 -10.04 -0.32
N ASP A 163 -8.54 -10.12 -1.51
CA ASP A 163 -9.14 -11.32 -2.08
C ASP A 163 -8.31 -11.91 -3.23
N HIS A 164 -7.06 -11.46 -3.39
CA HIS A 164 -6.14 -12.03 -4.38
C HIS A 164 -5.80 -13.48 -4.01
N GLU A 165 -5.87 -14.39 -4.99
CA GLU A 165 -5.73 -15.84 -4.78
C GLU A 165 -4.43 -16.25 -4.05
N GLU A 166 -3.30 -15.64 -4.42
CA GLU A 166 -1.99 -15.91 -3.78
C GLU A 166 -1.90 -15.58 -2.28
N VAL A 167 -2.87 -14.86 -1.71
CA VAL A 167 -2.90 -14.52 -0.27
C VAL A 167 -4.18 -14.98 0.42
N ALA A 168 -4.92 -15.91 -0.19
CA ALA A 168 -6.18 -16.43 0.36
C ALA A 168 -6.01 -17.02 1.78
N ASP A 169 -4.92 -17.74 2.04
CA ASP A 169 -4.63 -18.29 3.37
C ASP A 169 -4.32 -17.20 4.40
N ASN A 170 -3.63 -16.13 4.01
CA ASN A 170 -3.42 -14.98 4.89
C ASN A 170 -4.75 -14.26 5.16
N ALA A 171 -5.60 -14.10 4.15
CA ALA A 171 -6.92 -13.49 4.30
C ALA A 171 -7.80 -14.27 5.27
N ARG A 172 -7.81 -15.60 5.17
CA ARG A 172 -8.51 -16.47 6.12
C ARG A 172 -7.98 -16.31 7.54
N GLN A 173 -6.66 -16.33 7.73
CA GLN A 173 -6.05 -16.14 9.05
C GLN A 173 -6.35 -14.75 9.66
N VAL A 174 -6.44 -13.71 8.84
CA VAL A 174 -6.83 -12.36 9.28
C VAL A 174 -8.29 -12.32 9.72
N ALA A 175 -9.18 -13.03 9.01
CA ALA A 175 -10.60 -13.12 9.37
C ALA A 175 -10.84 -13.93 10.66
N GLU A 176 -10.04 -14.96 10.89
CA GLU A 176 -10.11 -15.85 12.07
C GLU A 176 -9.20 -15.39 13.22
N TRP A 177 -8.66 -14.16 13.15
CA TRP A 177 -7.62 -13.69 14.07
C TRP A 177 -8.06 -13.69 15.54
N SER A 178 -7.26 -14.29 16.40
CA SER A 178 -7.50 -14.37 17.85
C SER A 178 -6.29 -14.02 18.72
N ASP A 179 -5.12 -13.76 18.12
CA ASP A 179 -3.90 -13.42 18.88
C ASP A 179 -3.84 -11.91 19.17
N TRP A 180 -4.38 -11.53 20.31
CA TRP A 180 -4.46 -10.12 20.72
C TRP A 180 -3.30 -9.67 21.60
N GLY A 181 -2.33 -10.53 21.92
CA GLY A 181 -1.33 -10.29 22.97
C GLY A 181 -0.40 -9.11 22.70
N ALA A 182 0.10 -8.99 21.46
CA ALA A 182 0.92 -7.85 21.02
C ALA A 182 0.14 -6.87 20.11
N TYR A 183 -1.18 -7.05 19.97
CA TYR A 183 -2.00 -6.19 19.14
C TYR A 183 -2.21 -4.83 19.83
N PRO A 184 -1.89 -3.71 19.17
CA PRO A 184 -1.94 -2.38 19.79
C PRO A 184 -3.27 -2.01 20.45
N GLU A 185 -3.20 -1.37 21.62
CA GLU A 185 -4.38 -1.02 22.41
C GLU A 185 -5.23 0.07 21.75
N SER A 186 -4.66 0.98 20.96
CA SER A 186 -5.44 2.02 20.27
C SER A 186 -6.12 1.52 18.99
N TRP A 187 -5.71 0.37 18.46
CA TRP A 187 -6.19 -0.12 17.16
C TRP A 187 -7.57 -0.78 17.24
N PRO A 188 -8.35 -0.73 16.15
CA PRO A 188 -9.70 -1.27 16.12
C PRO A 188 -9.74 -2.78 16.26
N LYS A 189 -10.74 -3.28 16.98
CA LYS A 189 -11.07 -4.71 17.14
C LYS A 189 -12.58 -4.91 16.96
N PRO A 190 -13.08 -6.14 16.74
CA PRO A 190 -14.51 -6.38 16.52
C PRO A 190 -15.43 -5.82 17.62
N ASP A 191 -14.99 -5.85 18.88
CA ASP A 191 -15.70 -5.36 20.06
C ASP A 191 -15.35 -3.92 20.43
N ARG A 192 -14.41 -3.31 19.71
CA ARG A 192 -13.89 -1.96 19.99
C ARG A 192 -13.57 -1.23 18.69
N PRO A 193 -14.56 -0.60 18.07
CA PRO A 193 -14.32 0.29 16.94
C PRO A 193 -13.52 1.51 17.42
N SER A 194 -12.37 1.75 16.80
CA SER A 194 -11.53 2.90 17.08
C SER A 194 -10.76 3.31 15.82
N LEU A 195 -10.18 4.52 15.85
CA LEU A 195 -9.21 4.94 14.85
C LEU A 195 -7.81 4.77 15.43
N PRO A 196 -6.85 4.15 14.70
CA PRO A 196 -5.45 4.18 15.09
C PRO A 196 -4.96 5.61 15.33
N LEU A 197 -4.07 5.81 16.31
CA LEU A 197 -3.61 7.15 16.75
C LEU A 197 -3.15 8.07 15.60
N GLY A 198 -2.47 7.49 14.60
CA GLY A 198 -1.94 8.22 13.45
C GLY A 198 -2.89 8.36 12.25
N THR A 199 -4.19 8.19 12.43
CA THR A 199 -5.16 8.30 11.33
C THR A 199 -5.29 9.74 10.83
N ALA A 200 -4.99 9.95 9.54
CA ALA A 200 -5.11 11.25 8.90
C ALA A 200 -6.57 11.53 8.51
N LYS A 201 -7.24 12.41 9.28
CA LYS A 201 -8.65 12.77 9.08
C LYS A 201 -8.91 13.24 7.66
N PHE A 202 -10.05 12.81 7.09
CA PHE A 202 -10.51 13.33 5.79
C PHE A 202 -10.68 14.86 5.87
N SER A 203 -10.07 15.56 4.92
CA SER A 203 -9.98 17.03 4.89
C SER A 203 -10.24 17.56 3.48
N ALA A 204 -10.54 18.85 3.36
CA ALA A 204 -10.72 19.51 2.06
C ALA A 204 -9.50 19.28 1.12
N ARG A 205 -8.29 19.33 1.66
CA ARG A 205 -7.05 19.07 0.90
C ARG A 205 -7.01 17.66 0.31
N ILE A 206 -7.43 16.66 1.07
CA ILE A 206 -7.51 15.25 0.60
C ILE A 206 -8.61 15.13 -0.46
N LYS A 207 -9.78 15.70 -0.20
CA LYS A 207 -10.91 15.73 -1.14
C LYS A 207 -10.50 16.33 -2.49
N ASP A 208 -9.89 17.51 -2.48
CA ASP A 208 -9.44 18.19 -3.70
C ASP A 208 -8.40 17.35 -4.47
N ALA A 209 -7.52 16.64 -3.77
CA ALA A 209 -6.54 15.76 -4.39
C ALA A 209 -7.20 14.55 -5.05
N ALA A 210 -8.18 13.94 -4.38
CA ALA A 210 -8.97 12.83 -4.92
C ALA A 210 -9.84 13.28 -6.11
N ASP A 211 -10.47 14.44 -6.04
CA ASP A 211 -11.27 15.01 -7.14
C ASP A 211 -10.42 15.26 -8.38
N ARG A 212 -9.23 15.85 -8.21
CA ARG A 212 -8.26 16.00 -9.31
C ARG A 212 -7.84 14.65 -9.88
N ARG A 213 -7.65 13.63 -9.03
CA ARG A 213 -7.29 12.29 -9.50
C ARG A 213 -8.42 11.66 -10.32
N LYS A 214 -9.66 11.67 -9.82
CA LYS A 214 -10.86 11.22 -10.57
C LYS A 214 -11.00 11.94 -11.89
N ALA A 215 -10.82 13.26 -11.92
CA ALA A 215 -10.88 14.05 -13.14
C ALA A 215 -9.82 13.63 -14.17
N VAL A 216 -8.59 13.33 -13.73
CA VAL A 216 -7.55 12.83 -14.63
C VAL A 216 -7.85 11.42 -15.12
N ILE A 217 -8.34 10.50 -14.26
CA ILE A 217 -8.75 9.16 -14.71
C ILE A 217 -9.82 9.28 -15.80
N ARG A 218 -10.85 10.13 -15.58
CA ARG A 218 -11.91 10.39 -16.58
C ARG A 218 -11.34 10.93 -17.90
N LYS A 219 -10.42 11.89 -17.82
CA LYS A 219 -9.76 12.47 -18.99
C LYS A 219 -8.94 11.42 -19.75
N ASP A 220 -8.16 10.60 -19.04
CA ASP A 220 -7.27 9.63 -19.65
C ASP A 220 -8.05 8.49 -20.31
N LEU A 221 -9.14 8.03 -19.68
CA LEU A 221 -10.08 7.09 -20.32
C LEU A 221 -10.57 7.62 -21.67
N ALA A 222 -10.95 8.90 -21.73
CA ALA A 222 -11.46 9.52 -22.94
C ALA A 222 -10.38 9.80 -24.00
N SER A 223 -9.17 10.21 -23.60
CA SER A 223 -8.24 10.90 -24.51
C SER A 223 -6.77 10.46 -24.45
N ALA A 224 -6.38 9.58 -23.52
CA ALA A 224 -4.99 9.15 -23.43
C ALA A 224 -4.54 8.39 -24.69
N GLY A 225 -3.24 8.26 -24.87
CA GLY A 225 -2.64 7.51 -25.97
C GLY A 225 -3.02 6.02 -25.98
N PRO A 226 -2.58 5.30 -27.03
CA PRO A 226 -2.98 3.92 -27.25
C PRO A 226 -2.53 2.96 -26.15
N HIS A 227 -1.52 3.32 -25.35
CA HIS A 227 -1.00 2.45 -24.30
C HIS A 227 -1.68 2.63 -22.93
N TYR A 228 -2.66 3.54 -22.81
CA TYR A 228 -3.45 3.64 -21.57
C TYR A 228 -4.29 2.37 -21.41
N PRO A 229 -4.18 1.64 -20.28
CA PRO A 229 -4.83 0.35 -20.10
C PRO A 229 -6.30 0.52 -19.74
N ARG A 230 -7.11 1.01 -20.70
CA ARG A 230 -8.52 1.37 -20.50
C ARG A 230 -9.35 0.25 -19.89
N ASP A 231 -9.24 -0.95 -20.46
CA ASP A 231 -10.04 -2.08 -20.02
C ASP A 231 -9.70 -2.49 -18.59
N ASP A 232 -8.41 -2.49 -18.23
CA ASP A 232 -7.98 -2.79 -16.86
C ASP A 232 -8.42 -1.69 -15.89
N VAL A 233 -8.32 -0.41 -16.29
CA VAL A 233 -8.80 0.71 -15.47
C VAL A 233 -10.29 0.58 -15.21
N LEU A 234 -11.10 0.30 -16.23
CA LEU A 234 -12.55 0.11 -16.08
C LEU A 234 -12.87 -1.05 -15.14
N LYS A 235 -12.17 -2.20 -15.27
CA LYS A 235 -12.33 -3.35 -14.36
C LYS A 235 -11.99 -2.98 -12.91
N VAL A 236 -10.95 -2.19 -12.68
CA VAL A 236 -10.57 -1.75 -11.34
C VAL A 236 -11.61 -0.79 -10.75
N LEU A 237 -12.13 0.14 -11.55
CA LEU A 237 -13.19 1.06 -11.13
C LEU A 237 -14.47 0.31 -10.77
N ASP A 238 -14.85 -0.69 -11.57
CA ASP A 238 -16.01 -1.56 -11.32
C ASP A 238 -15.83 -2.38 -10.04
N TYR A 239 -14.69 -3.07 -9.90
CA TYR A 239 -14.37 -3.86 -8.70
C TYR A 239 -14.49 -3.05 -7.40
N TRP A 240 -14.03 -1.80 -7.41
CA TRP A 240 -14.07 -0.91 -6.24
C TRP A 240 -15.31 -0.03 -6.16
N ASN A 241 -16.26 -0.17 -7.09
CA ASN A 241 -17.45 0.68 -7.22
C ASN A 241 -17.13 2.19 -7.23
N ILE A 242 -16.06 2.57 -7.93
CA ILE A 242 -15.61 3.97 -8.02
C ILE A 242 -16.39 4.68 -9.12
N SER A 243 -17.24 5.62 -8.71
CA SER A 243 -17.84 6.60 -9.62
C SER A 243 -16.87 7.76 -9.88
N LEU A 244 -16.60 8.03 -11.17
CA LEU A 244 -15.71 9.10 -11.61
C LEU A 244 -16.42 10.45 -11.65
#